data_AF-A0A7W9A3P4-F1
#
_entry.id   AF-A0A7W9A3P4-F1
#
_cell.length_a   1.000
_cell.length_b   1.000
_cell.length_c   1.000
_cell.angle_alpha   90.00
_cell.angle_beta   90.00
_cell.angle_gamma   90.00
#
_symmetry.space_group_name_H-M   'P 1'
#
loop_
_entity.id
_entity.type
_entity.pdbx_description
1 polymer ?
#
loop_
_entity_poly.entity_id
_entity_poly.type
_entity_poly.pdbx_seq_one_letter_code
_entity_poly.pdbx_strand_id
1 'polypeptide(L)'
;MRITLFAAVSAVALMAGSVQAAPANLSPAAAVAQDPGYSDDELKKFGTAMEQLSGISAQIQGGTPTAEQQAEMAGIVENSGLTIDRFNAISQAVSADPVLQARMAVVMTPPSPEGSVAASVTDQEVEQFSSAVGRIQDIAAGIQGGTPTAEQQSEMAAVVEGSGLTIDRFNAISTAVSQDQALQARMLLADANRAAGMSGGQ
;
A
#
# COMPACT_ATOMS: atom_id res chain seq x y z
N MET A 1 31.89 -37.03 -40.30
CA MET A 1 31.93 -36.45 -41.66
C MET A 1 30.60 -35.73 -41.84
N ARG A 2 30.46 -34.41 -41.97
CA ARG A 2 31.37 -33.34 -42.38
C ARG A 2 31.10 -32.08 -41.53
N ILE A 3 32.19 -31.45 -41.11
CA ILE A 3 32.23 -30.06 -40.66
C ILE A 3 32.07 -29.19 -41.92
N THR A 4 31.23 -28.16 -41.86
CA THR A 4 31.24 -27.10 -42.87
C THR A 4 31.20 -25.75 -42.17
N LEU A 5 32.39 -25.14 -42.03
CA LEU A 5 32.57 -23.71 -41.86
C LEU A 5 32.46 -23.06 -43.24
N PHE A 6 31.74 -21.95 -43.34
CA PHE A 6 32.05 -20.89 -44.31
C PHE A 6 31.95 -19.54 -43.61
N ALA A 7 33.09 -18.86 -43.55
CA ALA A 7 33.22 -17.46 -43.23
C ALA A 7 33.01 -16.62 -44.50
N ALA A 8 32.34 -15.48 -44.37
CA ALA A 8 32.52 -14.35 -45.28
C ALA A 8 32.17 -13.04 -44.56
N VAL A 9 33.22 -12.30 -44.21
CA VAL A 9 33.21 -10.86 -43.93
C VAL A 9 32.95 -10.12 -45.23
N SER A 10 32.13 -9.07 -45.21
CA SER A 10 32.44 -7.78 -45.88
C SER A 10 31.52 -6.66 -45.42
N ALA A 11 32.09 -5.47 -45.44
CA ALA A 11 31.72 -4.29 -44.68
C ALA A 11 31.07 -3.20 -45.56
N VAL A 12 30.43 -2.25 -44.85
CA VAL A 12 30.21 -0.82 -45.19
C VAL A 12 29.20 -0.46 -46.30
N ALA A 13 28.19 0.32 -45.91
CA ALA A 13 27.90 1.62 -46.51
C ALA A 13 27.08 2.48 -45.54
N LEU A 14 27.71 3.54 -45.01
CA LEU A 14 27.03 4.69 -44.41
C LEU A 14 26.30 5.47 -45.51
N MET A 15 25.03 5.76 -45.33
CA MET A 15 24.40 6.93 -45.93
C MET A 15 23.55 7.65 -44.91
N ALA A 16 23.95 8.89 -44.66
CA ALA A 16 23.28 9.89 -43.86
C ALA A 16 21.95 10.30 -44.52
N GLY A 17 20.90 10.33 -43.71
CA GLY A 17 19.60 10.90 -44.06
C GLY A 17 18.94 11.37 -42.77
N SER A 18 19.23 12.61 -42.39
CA SER A 18 18.69 13.29 -41.22
C SER A 18 17.19 13.55 -41.36
N VAL A 19 16.39 12.99 -40.46
CA VAL A 19 15.13 13.63 -40.03
C VAL A 19 15.07 13.67 -38.51
N GLN A 20 14.77 14.86 -38.04
CA GLN A 20 14.88 15.36 -36.69
C GLN A 20 13.52 15.21 -36.01
N ALA A 21 13.49 14.56 -34.83
CA ALA A 21 12.44 14.77 -33.84
C ALA A 21 12.96 14.36 -32.45
N ALA A 22 13.21 15.36 -31.62
CA ALA A 22 13.20 15.26 -30.17
C ALA A 22 12.18 16.30 -29.67
N PRO A 23 11.68 16.24 -28.41
CA PRO A 23 11.63 15.14 -27.47
C PRO A 23 10.19 14.89 -26.98
N ALA A 24 9.87 13.66 -26.56
CA ALA A 24 8.78 13.45 -25.61
C ALA A 24 9.34 12.69 -24.42
N ASN A 25 9.60 13.44 -23.36
CA ASN A 25 9.66 12.91 -22.01
C ASN A 25 8.40 12.08 -21.77
N LEU A 26 8.56 10.77 -21.66
CA LEU A 26 7.76 9.99 -20.74
C LEU A 26 8.76 9.46 -19.72
N SER A 27 8.83 10.17 -18.60
CA SER A 27 9.29 9.62 -17.34
C SER A 27 8.69 8.22 -17.18
N PRO A 28 9.44 7.21 -16.69
CA PRO A 28 8.79 6.12 -16.02
C PRO A 28 8.16 6.72 -14.76
N ALA A 29 6.90 7.16 -14.89
CA ALA A 29 6.02 7.31 -13.75
C ALA A 29 6.09 5.97 -13.01
N ALA A 30 6.45 6.07 -11.74
CA ALA A 30 6.58 5.03 -10.74
C ALA A 30 6.14 3.64 -11.22
N ALA A 31 7.07 2.69 -11.16
CA ALA A 31 6.70 1.31 -10.93
C ALA A 31 5.82 1.28 -9.68
N VAL A 32 4.50 1.36 -9.88
CA VAL A 32 3.55 0.79 -8.94
C VAL A 32 3.98 -0.66 -8.86
N ALA A 33 4.49 -1.06 -7.72
CA ALA A 33 4.68 -2.47 -7.43
C ALA A 33 3.27 -3.08 -7.49
N GLN A 34 2.88 -3.55 -8.68
CA GLN A 34 1.72 -4.39 -8.85
C GLN A 34 2.07 -5.68 -8.14
N ASP A 35 1.59 -5.81 -6.91
CA ASP A 35 1.36 -7.12 -6.34
C ASP A 35 0.54 -7.91 -7.38
N PRO A 36 1.02 -9.05 -7.88
CA PRO A 36 0.40 -9.74 -9.01
C PRO A 36 -1.00 -10.32 -8.69
N GLY A 37 -1.51 -10.16 -7.46
CA GLY A 37 -2.83 -10.65 -7.06
C GLY A 37 -3.98 -9.68 -7.29
N TYR A 38 -3.86 -8.41 -6.87
CA TYR A 38 -4.98 -7.46 -6.79
C TYR A 38 -4.55 -5.98 -6.91
N SER A 39 -5.14 -5.26 -7.87
CA SER A 39 -4.87 -3.83 -8.08
C SER A 39 -5.65 -2.95 -7.11
N ASP A 40 -5.12 -1.76 -6.77
CA ASP A 40 -5.81 -0.82 -5.86
C ASP A 40 -7.17 -0.37 -6.43
N ASP A 41 -7.31 -0.26 -7.74
CA ASP A 41 -8.60 0.00 -8.40
C ASP A 41 -9.63 -1.12 -8.15
N GLU A 42 -9.20 -2.38 -8.18
CA GLU A 42 -10.06 -3.52 -7.89
C GLU A 42 -10.45 -3.56 -6.41
N LEU A 43 -9.51 -3.26 -5.51
CA LEU A 43 -9.79 -3.13 -4.08
C LEU A 43 -10.79 -2.00 -3.85
N LYS A 44 -10.66 -0.87 -4.57
CA LYS A 44 -11.60 0.25 -4.50
C LYS A 44 -13.01 -0.14 -4.92
N LYS A 45 -13.15 -0.80 -6.06
CA LYS A 45 -14.43 -1.32 -6.54
C LYS A 45 -15.05 -2.30 -5.56
N PHE A 46 -14.24 -3.19 -5.00
CA PHE A 46 -14.67 -4.18 -4.02
C PHE A 46 -15.23 -3.53 -2.75
N GLY A 47 -14.51 -2.60 -2.12
CA GLY A 47 -15.03 -1.99 -0.90
C GLY A 47 -16.22 -1.07 -1.13
N THR A 48 -16.29 -0.35 -2.27
CA THR A 48 -17.51 0.38 -2.64
C THR A 48 -18.72 -0.57 -2.78
N ALA A 49 -18.55 -1.72 -3.42
CA ALA A 49 -19.60 -2.74 -3.49
C ALA A 49 -19.97 -3.29 -2.12
N MET A 50 -19.00 -3.51 -1.22
CA MET A 50 -19.24 -3.95 0.16
C MET A 50 -20.05 -2.92 0.98
N GLU A 51 -19.76 -1.62 0.84
CA GLU A 51 -20.55 -0.58 1.51
C GLU A 51 -22.01 -0.56 1.03
N GLN A 52 -22.23 -0.73 -0.28
CA GLN A 52 -23.57 -0.83 -0.86
C GLN A 52 -24.31 -2.10 -0.40
N LEU A 53 -23.62 -3.25 -0.40
CA LEU A 53 -24.15 -4.52 0.10
C LEU A 53 -24.51 -4.46 1.59
N SER A 54 -23.67 -3.79 2.39
CA SER A 54 -23.94 -3.55 3.81
C SER A 54 -25.24 -2.75 4.00
N GLY A 55 -25.48 -1.74 3.16
CA GLY A 55 -26.73 -0.99 3.13
C GLY A 55 -27.96 -1.86 2.90
N ILE A 56 -27.93 -2.78 1.92
CA ILE A 56 -29.03 -3.74 1.69
C ILE A 56 -29.17 -4.67 2.89
N SER A 57 -28.06 -5.20 3.40
CA SER A 57 -28.08 -6.14 4.54
C SER A 57 -28.71 -5.53 5.80
N ALA A 58 -28.50 -4.22 6.03
CA ALA A 58 -29.13 -3.48 7.11
C ALA A 58 -30.65 -3.37 6.94
N GLN A 59 -31.15 -3.31 5.70
CA GLN A 59 -32.58 -3.32 5.40
C GLN A 59 -33.23 -4.70 5.63
N ILE A 60 -32.44 -5.78 5.56
CA ILE A 60 -32.92 -7.16 5.70
C ILE A 60 -33.22 -7.53 7.17
N GLN A 61 -32.79 -6.74 8.16
CA GLN A 61 -33.05 -6.95 9.61
C GLN A 61 -32.78 -8.40 10.08
N GLY A 62 -31.80 -9.08 9.49
CA GLY A 62 -31.43 -10.47 9.83
C GLY A 62 -32.33 -11.57 9.23
N GLY A 63 -33.25 -11.22 8.33
CA GLY A 63 -34.04 -12.18 7.57
C GLY A 63 -33.27 -12.84 6.41
N THR A 64 -33.91 -13.78 5.71
CA THR A 64 -33.38 -14.29 4.44
C THR A 64 -33.59 -13.25 3.34
N PRO A 65 -32.56 -12.94 2.51
CA PRO A 65 -32.72 -12.02 1.39
C PRO A 65 -33.80 -12.50 0.42
N THR A 66 -34.73 -11.62 0.03
CA THR A 66 -35.74 -11.91 -1.00
C THR A 66 -35.08 -12.09 -2.37
N ALA A 67 -35.81 -12.66 -3.34
CA ALA A 67 -35.28 -12.81 -4.70
C ALA A 67 -34.91 -11.46 -5.35
N GLU A 68 -35.68 -10.41 -5.07
CA GLU A 68 -35.40 -9.04 -5.52
C GLU A 68 -34.10 -8.51 -4.90
N GLN A 69 -33.89 -8.75 -3.59
CA GLN A 69 -32.66 -8.37 -2.91
C GLN A 69 -31.46 -9.17 -3.40
N GLN A 70 -31.63 -10.45 -3.71
CA GLN A 70 -30.55 -11.27 -4.32
C GLN A 70 -30.15 -10.74 -5.70
N ALA A 71 -31.13 -10.34 -6.52
CA ALA A 71 -30.86 -9.69 -7.81
C ALA A 71 -30.17 -8.32 -7.62
N GLU A 72 -30.57 -7.55 -6.61
CA GLU A 72 -29.96 -6.26 -6.29
C GLU A 72 -28.50 -6.40 -5.81
N MET A 73 -28.22 -7.38 -4.94
CA MET A 73 -26.87 -7.72 -4.50
C MET A 73 -25.97 -8.12 -5.67
N ALA A 74 -26.45 -8.95 -6.61
CA ALA A 74 -25.71 -9.29 -7.82
C ALA A 74 -25.44 -8.05 -8.69
N GLY A 75 -26.46 -7.20 -8.86
CA GLY A 75 -26.36 -5.95 -9.62
C GLY A 75 -25.35 -4.96 -9.02
N ILE A 76 -25.21 -4.87 -7.69
CA ILE A 76 -24.17 -4.06 -7.05
C ILE A 76 -22.77 -4.51 -7.47
N VAL A 77 -22.51 -5.82 -7.40
CA VAL A 77 -21.21 -6.37 -7.75
C VAL A 77 -20.90 -6.10 -9.22
N GLU A 78 -21.86 -6.33 -10.12
CA GLU A 78 -21.70 -6.04 -11.55
C GLU A 78 -21.50 -4.55 -11.83
N ASN A 79 -22.25 -3.67 -11.16
CA ASN A 79 -22.13 -2.21 -11.30
C ASN A 79 -20.82 -1.66 -10.76
N SER A 80 -20.18 -2.35 -9.81
CA SER A 80 -18.82 -2.01 -9.35
C SER A 80 -17.76 -2.25 -10.43
N GLY A 81 -18.11 -2.95 -11.52
CA GLY A 81 -17.17 -3.33 -12.57
C GLY A 81 -16.32 -4.55 -12.21
N LEU A 82 -16.74 -5.30 -11.19
CA LEU A 82 -16.17 -6.59 -10.82
C LEU A 82 -17.10 -7.72 -11.26
N THR A 83 -16.52 -8.86 -11.63
CA THR A 83 -17.30 -10.10 -11.74
C THR A 83 -17.56 -10.66 -10.35
N ILE A 84 -18.63 -11.44 -10.18
CA ILE A 84 -18.95 -12.11 -8.91
C ILE A 84 -17.79 -13.00 -8.45
N ASP A 85 -17.15 -13.72 -9.39
CA ASP A 85 -15.97 -14.55 -9.10
C ASP A 85 -14.81 -13.70 -8.56
N ARG A 86 -14.53 -12.55 -9.20
CA ARG A 86 -13.45 -11.65 -8.77
C ARG A 86 -13.74 -11.02 -7.41
N PHE A 87 -14.99 -10.61 -7.17
CA PHE A 87 -15.44 -10.10 -5.89
C PHE A 87 -15.24 -11.15 -4.77
N ASN A 88 -15.65 -12.39 -5.00
CA ASN A 88 -15.47 -13.48 -4.04
C ASN A 88 -13.99 -13.82 -3.81
N ALA A 89 -13.15 -13.75 -4.85
CA ALA A 89 -11.72 -13.95 -4.74
C ALA A 89 -11.06 -12.86 -3.88
N ILE A 90 -11.42 -11.58 -4.12
CA ILE A 90 -10.93 -10.45 -3.30
C ILE A 90 -11.42 -10.60 -1.85
N SER A 91 -12.69 -10.94 -1.64
CA SER A 91 -13.25 -11.13 -0.29
C SER A 91 -12.46 -12.17 0.52
N GLN A 92 -12.15 -13.32 -0.09
CA GLN A 92 -11.38 -14.38 0.56
C GLN A 92 -9.93 -13.94 0.83
N ALA A 93 -9.28 -13.29 -0.13
CA ALA A 93 -7.91 -12.83 0.01
C ALA A 93 -7.77 -11.75 1.11
N VAL A 94 -8.65 -10.74 1.09
CA VAL A 94 -8.70 -9.70 2.13
C VAL A 94 -8.98 -10.32 3.49
N SER A 95 -9.87 -11.31 3.60
CA SER A 95 -10.14 -11.97 4.88
C SER A 95 -8.95 -12.78 5.41
N ALA A 96 -8.11 -13.32 4.52
CA ALA A 96 -6.97 -14.16 4.88
C ALA A 96 -5.67 -13.38 5.11
N ASP A 97 -5.52 -12.19 4.53
CA ASP A 97 -4.28 -11.43 4.52
C ASP A 97 -4.43 -10.06 5.24
N PRO A 98 -3.78 -9.88 6.41
CA PRO A 98 -3.84 -8.61 7.13
C PRO A 98 -3.23 -7.43 6.36
N VAL A 99 -2.25 -7.66 5.47
CA VAL A 99 -1.69 -6.62 4.60
C VAL A 99 -2.74 -6.17 3.59
N LEU A 100 -3.50 -7.10 2.99
CA LEU A 100 -4.59 -6.73 2.08
C LEU A 100 -5.72 -5.99 2.82
N GLN A 101 -6.01 -6.32 4.07
CA GLN A 101 -6.96 -5.55 4.90
C GLN A 101 -6.49 -4.11 5.11
N ALA A 102 -5.21 -3.93 5.44
CA ALA A 102 -4.65 -2.59 5.63
C ALA A 102 -4.58 -1.80 4.31
N ARG A 103 -4.28 -2.46 3.18
CA ARG A 103 -4.36 -1.85 1.84
C ARG A 103 -5.78 -1.40 1.52
N MET A 104 -6.79 -2.22 1.85
CA MET A 104 -8.19 -1.86 1.68
C MET A 104 -8.52 -0.58 2.46
N ALA A 105 -8.07 -0.48 3.72
CA ALA A 105 -8.27 0.72 4.52
C ALA A 105 -7.65 1.96 3.87
N VAL A 106 -6.43 1.85 3.32
CA VAL A 106 -5.78 2.97 2.60
C VAL A 106 -6.58 3.39 1.37
N VAL A 107 -7.03 2.44 0.55
CA VAL A 107 -7.73 2.73 -0.70
C VAL A 107 -9.13 3.32 -0.47
N MET A 108 -9.81 2.91 0.61
CA MET A 108 -11.13 3.43 0.98
C MET A 108 -11.07 4.77 1.70
N THR A 109 -9.94 5.11 2.30
CA THR A 109 -9.82 6.36 3.05
C THR A 109 -9.63 7.53 2.07
N PRO A 110 -10.40 8.64 2.22
CA PRO A 110 -10.16 9.85 1.44
C PRO A 110 -8.72 10.34 1.59
N PRO A 111 -8.09 10.84 0.53
CA PRO A 111 -6.71 11.33 0.61
C PRO A 111 -6.60 12.50 1.59
N SER A 112 -5.41 12.68 2.18
CA SER A 112 -5.11 13.81 3.05
C SER A 112 -5.35 15.14 2.32
N PRO A 113 -5.81 16.20 3.00
CA PRO A 113 -6.05 17.50 2.39
C PRO A 113 -4.78 18.06 1.71
N GLU A 114 -4.91 18.63 0.52
CA GLU A 114 -3.79 19.24 -0.19
C GLU A 114 -3.13 20.35 0.65
N GLY A 115 -1.80 20.39 0.65
CA GLY A 115 -1.03 21.34 1.46
C GLY A 115 -0.94 20.99 2.96
N SER A 116 -1.60 19.93 3.43
CA SER A 116 -1.39 19.42 4.78
C SER A 116 -0.02 18.75 4.92
N VAL A 117 0.49 18.68 6.15
CA VAL A 117 1.70 17.89 6.47
C VAL A 117 1.49 16.44 6.05
N ALA A 118 0.32 15.87 6.33
CA ALA A 118 -0.01 14.49 5.98
C ALA A 118 0.08 14.20 4.48
N ALA A 119 -0.41 15.11 3.63
CA ALA A 119 -0.29 15.00 2.17
C ALA A 119 1.17 15.06 1.67
N SER A 120 2.06 15.69 2.44
CA SER A 120 3.50 15.75 2.12
C SER A 120 4.31 14.54 2.56
N VAL A 121 3.72 13.60 3.33
CA VAL A 121 4.44 12.43 3.85
C VAL A 121 4.58 11.37 2.76
N THR A 122 5.81 11.02 2.44
CA THR A 122 6.14 9.97 1.47
C THR A 122 6.04 8.57 2.07
N ASP A 123 5.89 7.53 1.23
CA ASP A 123 5.85 6.13 1.71
C ASP A 123 7.13 5.76 2.48
N GLN A 124 8.29 6.22 1.99
CA GLN A 124 9.56 6.04 2.67
C GLN A 124 9.53 6.64 4.09
N GLU A 125 8.97 7.83 4.28
CA GLU A 125 8.85 8.44 5.60
C GLU A 125 7.85 7.70 6.50
N VAL A 126 6.79 7.12 5.92
CA VAL A 126 5.86 6.25 6.66
C VAL A 126 6.60 5.00 7.17
N GLU A 127 7.42 4.37 6.33
CA GLU A 127 8.22 3.20 6.72
C GLU A 127 9.27 3.53 7.79
N GLN A 128 9.99 4.65 7.63
CA GLN A 128 10.98 5.13 8.59
C GLN A 128 10.34 5.46 9.95
N PHE A 129 9.25 6.21 9.93
CA PHE A 129 8.54 6.61 11.14
C PHE A 129 7.91 5.40 11.83
N SER A 130 7.19 4.54 11.10
CA SER A 130 6.61 3.33 11.69
C SER A 130 7.68 2.47 12.33
N SER A 131 8.85 2.32 11.70
CA SER A 131 9.95 1.49 12.20
C SER A 131 10.57 2.06 13.46
N ALA A 132 10.73 3.39 13.51
CA ALA A 132 11.17 4.08 14.71
C ALA A 132 10.16 3.93 15.85
N VAL A 133 8.87 4.14 15.58
CA VAL A 133 7.79 3.96 16.58
C VAL A 133 7.75 2.53 17.11
N GLY A 134 7.85 1.52 16.24
CA GLY A 134 7.88 0.11 16.66
C GLY A 134 9.05 -0.20 17.60
N ARG A 135 10.25 0.31 17.31
CA ARG A 135 11.41 0.17 18.21
C ARG A 135 11.25 0.94 19.52
N ILE A 136 10.70 2.15 19.48
CA ILE A 136 10.42 2.94 20.70
C ILE A 136 9.41 2.20 21.59
N GLN A 137 8.39 1.57 21.00
CA GLN A 137 7.41 0.77 21.74
C GLN A 137 8.05 -0.49 22.37
N ASP A 138 8.99 -1.13 21.68
CA ASP A 138 9.75 -2.27 22.23
C ASP A 138 10.59 -1.86 23.45
N ILE A 139 11.33 -0.75 23.34
CA ILE A 139 12.08 -0.16 24.46
C ILE A 139 11.12 0.17 25.61
N ALA A 140 9.97 0.78 25.31
CA ALA A 140 8.97 1.15 26.30
C ALA A 140 8.34 -0.07 26.99
N ALA A 141 8.10 -1.17 26.27
CA ALA A 141 7.61 -2.42 26.83
C ALA A 141 8.62 -3.06 27.79
N GLY A 142 9.92 -2.82 27.58
CA GLY A 142 11.01 -3.21 28.48
C GLY A 142 11.10 -2.40 29.78
N ILE A 143 10.32 -1.33 29.96
CA ILE A 143 10.37 -0.47 31.16
C ILE A 143 9.63 -1.14 32.31
N GLN A 144 10.39 -1.75 33.23
CA GLN A 144 9.88 -2.19 34.52
C GLN A 144 9.93 -1.02 35.53
N GLY A 145 8.76 -0.47 35.89
CA GLY A 145 8.67 0.58 36.93
C GLY A 145 8.27 1.99 36.46
N GLY A 146 7.80 2.12 35.21
CA GLY A 146 7.08 3.31 34.73
C GLY A 146 7.92 4.53 34.34
N THR A 147 9.20 4.61 34.74
CA THR A 147 10.11 5.68 34.31
C THR A 147 11.24 5.12 33.44
N PRO A 148 11.47 5.64 32.22
CA PRO A 148 12.59 5.22 31.38
C PRO A 148 13.94 5.53 32.04
N THR A 149 14.87 4.58 32.04
CA THR A 149 16.25 4.78 32.52
C THR A 149 17.03 5.72 31.58
N ALA A 150 18.16 6.26 32.05
CA ALA A 150 19.01 7.11 31.21
C ALA A 150 19.52 6.38 29.95
N GLU A 151 19.81 5.08 30.07
CA GLU A 151 20.19 4.24 28.93
C GLU A 151 19.04 4.11 27.93
N GLN A 152 17.82 3.83 28.40
CA GLN A 152 16.63 3.75 27.55
C GLN A 152 16.30 5.08 26.87
N GLN A 153 16.48 6.21 27.57
CA GLN A 153 16.33 7.54 26.96
C GLN A 153 17.34 7.77 25.84
N SER A 154 18.59 7.34 26.04
CA SER A 154 19.63 7.38 25.01
C SER A 154 19.30 6.48 23.83
N GLU A 155 18.74 5.29 24.07
CA GLU A 155 18.31 4.37 23.00
C GLU A 155 17.15 4.95 22.21
N MET A 156 16.13 5.53 22.85
CA MET A 156 15.02 6.18 22.16
C MET A 156 15.51 7.33 21.27
N ALA A 157 16.46 8.14 21.74
CA ALA A 157 17.09 9.20 20.93
C ALA A 157 17.83 8.61 19.71
N ALA A 158 18.63 7.56 19.92
CA ALA A 158 19.35 6.88 18.86
C ALA A 158 18.42 6.21 17.83
N VAL A 159 17.24 5.74 18.25
CA VAL A 159 16.22 5.20 17.32
C VAL A 159 15.67 6.29 16.40
N VAL A 160 15.38 7.48 16.95
CA VAL A 160 14.92 8.62 16.13
C VAL A 160 16.02 9.08 15.18
N GLU A 161 17.27 9.21 15.65
CA GLU A 161 18.41 9.56 14.80
C GLU A 161 18.68 8.51 13.70
N GLY A 162 18.58 7.22 14.05
CA GLY A 162 18.77 6.10 13.14
C GLY A 162 17.60 5.84 12.17
N SER A 163 16.47 6.54 12.35
CA SER A 163 15.31 6.41 11.46
C SER A 163 15.53 7.04 10.08
N GLY A 164 16.50 7.95 9.97
CA GLY A 164 16.70 8.78 8.77
C GLY A 164 15.77 10.00 8.70
N LEU A 165 14.88 10.17 9.68
CA LEU A 165 14.07 11.37 9.85
C LEU A 165 14.76 12.37 10.77
N THR A 166 14.62 13.67 10.48
CA THR A 166 14.95 14.69 11.46
C THR A 166 13.96 14.67 12.62
N ILE A 167 14.36 15.14 13.80
CA ILE A 167 13.46 15.24 14.97
C ILE A 167 12.22 16.09 14.65
N ASP A 168 12.41 17.21 13.95
CA ASP A 168 11.32 18.08 13.52
C ASP A 168 10.34 17.33 12.60
N ARG A 169 10.86 16.58 11.62
CA ARG A 169 10.04 15.81 10.69
C ARG A 169 9.31 14.66 11.40
N PHE A 170 9.97 13.96 12.31
CA PHE A 170 9.36 12.93 13.14
C PHE A 170 8.19 13.49 13.97
N ASN A 171 8.38 14.63 14.64
CA ASN A 171 7.34 15.28 15.43
C ASN A 171 6.17 15.79 14.57
N ALA A 172 6.47 16.32 13.37
CA ALA A 172 5.46 16.75 12.42
C ALA A 172 4.60 15.57 11.94
N ILE A 173 5.23 14.44 11.61
CA ILE A 173 4.53 13.20 11.21
C ILE A 173 3.69 12.68 12.38
N SER A 174 4.24 12.59 13.60
CA SER A 174 3.51 12.15 14.79
C SER A 174 2.23 12.96 15.04
N THR A 175 2.35 14.28 14.91
CA THR A 175 1.23 15.22 15.02
C THR A 175 0.21 15.02 13.89
N ALA A 176 0.68 14.83 12.67
CA ALA A 176 -0.18 14.61 11.50
C ALA A 176 -0.92 13.27 11.57
N VAL A 177 -0.25 12.19 11.99
CA VAL A 177 -0.85 10.85 12.17
C VAL A 177 -2.05 10.95 13.11
N SER A 178 -1.95 11.70 14.19
CA SER A 178 -3.06 11.84 15.15
C SER A 178 -4.29 12.59 14.60
N GLN A 179 -4.15 13.30 13.48
CA GLN A 179 -5.18 14.19 12.92
C GLN A 179 -5.71 13.76 11.55
N ASP A 180 -4.94 12.94 10.80
CA ASP A 180 -5.24 12.58 9.42
C ASP A 180 -5.51 11.08 9.26
N GLN A 181 -6.72 10.74 8.82
CA GLN A 181 -7.15 9.35 8.66
C GLN A 181 -6.38 8.61 7.56
N ALA A 182 -6.02 9.29 6.47
CA ALA A 182 -5.30 8.65 5.36
C ALA A 182 -3.89 8.26 5.78
N LEU A 183 -3.22 9.14 6.52
CA LEU A 183 -1.91 8.86 7.09
C LEU A 183 -1.97 7.75 8.16
N GLN A 184 -3.03 7.68 8.97
CA GLN A 184 -3.26 6.56 9.89
C GLN A 184 -3.40 5.23 9.14
N ALA A 185 -4.20 5.19 8.07
CA ALA A 185 -4.36 3.99 7.25
C ALA A 185 -3.03 3.54 6.64
N ARG A 186 -2.21 4.48 6.15
CA ARG A 186 -0.87 4.17 5.62
C ARG A 186 0.07 3.65 6.70
N MET A 187 -0.02 4.15 7.94
CA MET A 187 0.73 3.61 9.07
C MET A 187 0.35 2.17 9.40
N LEU A 188 -0.94 1.86 9.43
CA LEU A 188 -1.43 0.50 9.65
C LEU A 188 -0.92 -0.46 8.57
N LEU A 189 -0.88 -0.01 7.31
CA LEU A 189 -0.33 -0.79 6.20
C LEU A 189 1.18 -1.04 6.37
N ALA A 190 1.96 -0.02 6.73
CA ALA A 190 3.38 -0.18 6.98
C ALA A 190 3.67 -1.15 8.13
N ASP A 191 2.87 -1.10 9.20
CA ASP A 191 2.99 -2.02 10.33
C ASP A 191 2.62 -3.47 9.95
N ALA A 192 1.51 -3.65 9.21
CA ALA A 192 1.12 -4.96 8.68
C ALA A 192 2.20 -5.57 7.77
N ASN A 193 2.81 -4.77 6.90
CA ASN A 193 3.93 -5.19 6.06
C ASN A 193 5.14 -5.63 6.89
N ARG A 194 5.47 -4.91 7.97
CA ARG A 194 6.55 -5.32 8.87
C ARG A 194 6.23 -6.65 9.54
N ALA A 195 5.03 -6.79 10.09
CA ALA A 195 4.60 -8.00 10.77
C ALA A 195 4.65 -9.22 9.82
N ALA A 196 4.20 -9.06 8.57
CA ALA A 196 4.31 -10.08 7.54
C ALA A 196 5.75 -10.43 7.17
N GLY A 197 6.64 -9.44 7.09
CA GLY A 197 8.07 -9.66 6.87
C GLY A 197 8.76 -10.44 8.00
N MET A 198 8.29 -10.28 9.25
CA MET A 198 8.80 -11.01 10.42
C MET A 198 8.29 -12.46 10.50
N SER A 199 7.07 -12.73 10.01
CA SER A 199 6.47 -14.07 10.04
C SER A 199 6.96 -14.97 8.90
N GLY A 200 7.35 -14.41 7.75
CA GLY A 200 7.91 -15.16 6.61
C GLY A 200 9.40 -15.52 6.71
N GLY A 201 10.09 -15.07 7.77
CA GLY A 201 11.53 -15.26 7.97
C GLY A 201 11.92 -16.32 9.01
N GLN A 202 10.99 -17.17 9.45
CA GLN A 202 11.20 -18.22 10.47
C GLN A 202 11.15 -19.62 9.87
#